data_AF-A0A2P8D4F9-F1
#
_entry.id   AF-A0A2P8D4F9-F1
#
_cell.length_a   1.000
_cell.length_b   1.000
_cell.length_c   1.000
_cell.angle_alpha   90.00
_cell.angle_beta   90.00
_cell.angle_gamma   90.00
#
_symmetry.space_group_name_H-M   'P 1'
#
loop_
_entity.id
_entity.type
_entity.pdbx_description
1 polymer ?
#
loop_
_entity_poly.entity_id
_entity_poly.type
_entity_poly.pdbx_seq_one_letter_code
_entity_poly.pdbx_strand_id
1 'polypeptide(L)'
;MKRFFCAVGILLHGVLAATGLYAQTPAVPYQYAYSTSSYANLGSNTTLILGNTGWDDTLVHFSLPTDFNFKYQGAPVTNWALDTYGGLFLNGFDTVFGTPALLGIQSDYIDNGQSKISYALTGTPGSRITKIEFRNMGFYNGTAADSANFQVWLYEGTDKIEYHAGPGHTTPGMFDPGNNGNVLLVGLTYNVHITDSLLLHTVRYRSGANTDTALVASRNNHLWEDIAPMVYDTAVYPANGAVFVFTPKTGTTLREVTSLISKVMPNPATDNITLQLKHMPLAGASVTISTLAGQQVVHRFITSARTDISLHALAKGVYLLSYVSGGQRETLKIIKQ
;
A
#
# COMPACT_ATOMS: atom_id res chain seq x y z
N MET A 1 -41.29 -18.39 -9.95
CA MET A 1 -41.73 -18.62 -11.34
C MET A 1 -40.76 -19.58 -12.01
N LYS A 2 -41.29 -20.60 -12.70
CA LYS A 2 -40.58 -21.75 -13.27
C LYS A 2 -40.15 -21.47 -14.72
N ARG A 3 -38.92 -21.92 -15.05
CA ARG A 3 -38.38 -22.46 -16.33
C ARG A 3 -38.35 -21.55 -17.57
N PHE A 4 -37.19 -21.50 -18.24
CA PHE A 4 -37.05 -21.90 -19.65
C PHE A 4 -35.60 -22.34 -19.99
N PHE A 5 -35.49 -23.49 -20.66
CA PHE A 5 -34.30 -24.11 -21.26
C PHE A 5 -33.92 -23.40 -22.58
N CYS A 6 -32.63 -23.43 -22.99
CA CYS A 6 -32.20 -24.29 -24.10
C CYS A 6 -30.69 -24.18 -24.39
N ALA A 7 -30.09 -25.34 -24.65
CA ALA A 7 -28.70 -25.54 -25.05
C ALA A 7 -28.53 -25.42 -26.56
N VAL A 8 -27.42 -24.85 -27.02
CA VAL A 8 -26.78 -25.19 -28.30
C VAL A 8 -25.28 -25.16 -28.07
N GLY A 9 -24.63 -26.30 -28.28
CA GLY A 9 -23.18 -26.44 -28.24
C GLY A 9 -22.53 -26.08 -29.56
N ILE A 10 -21.37 -25.44 -29.51
CA ILE A 10 -20.31 -25.59 -30.50
C ILE A 10 -19.01 -25.84 -29.73
N LEU A 11 -18.46 -27.01 -29.99
CA LEU A 11 -17.15 -27.48 -29.55
C LEU A 11 -16.08 -26.69 -30.32
N LEU A 12 -15.29 -25.86 -29.63
CA LEU A 12 -14.03 -25.35 -30.19
C LEU A 12 -12.91 -25.69 -29.21
N HIS A 13 -12.08 -26.65 -29.60
CA HIS A 13 -10.82 -26.97 -28.94
C HIS A 13 -9.84 -25.82 -29.15
N GLY A 14 -9.93 -24.81 -28.31
CA GLY A 14 -8.86 -23.85 -28.09
C GLY A 14 -8.15 -24.25 -26.80
N VAL A 15 -7.04 -24.98 -26.92
CA VAL A 15 -6.04 -25.05 -25.84
C VAL A 15 -5.46 -23.65 -25.71
N LEU A 16 -6.12 -22.80 -24.92
CA LEU A 16 -5.43 -21.66 -24.33
C LEU A 16 -4.45 -22.26 -23.33
N ALA A 17 -3.20 -22.40 -23.78
CA ALA A 17 -2.09 -22.41 -22.86
C ALA A 17 -2.24 -21.14 -22.00
N ALA A 18 -2.66 -21.34 -20.75
CA ALA A 18 -2.56 -20.35 -19.71
C ALA A 18 -1.06 -20.10 -19.50
N THR A 19 -0.47 -19.25 -20.35
CA THR A 19 0.74 -18.53 -19.98
C THR A 19 0.30 -17.64 -18.83
N GLY A 20 0.52 -18.12 -17.61
CA GLY A 20 0.41 -17.33 -16.41
C GLY A 20 1.24 -16.07 -16.61
N LEU A 21 0.57 -14.99 -16.99
CA LEU A 21 0.96 -13.67 -16.53
C LEU A 21 0.86 -13.79 -15.02
N TYR A 22 1.96 -14.15 -14.37
CA TYR A 22 2.13 -13.82 -12.97
C TYR A 22 1.89 -12.32 -12.90
N ALA A 23 0.71 -11.93 -12.42
CA ALA A 23 0.50 -10.59 -11.91
C ALA A 23 1.68 -10.35 -10.96
N GLN A 24 2.57 -9.43 -11.33
CA GLN A 24 3.68 -9.08 -10.46
C GLN A 24 3.04 -8.52 -9.19
N THR A 25 3.11 -9.27 -8.09
CA THR A 25 2.79 -8.73 -6.77
C THR A 25 3.65 -7.48 -6.60
N PRO A 26 3.06 -6.29 -6.36
CA PRO A 26 3.82 -5.07 -6.22
C PRO A 26 4.95 -5.26 -5.20
N ALA A 27 6.13 -4.72 -5.51
CA ALA A 27 7.26 -4.80 -4.58
C ALA A 27 6.93 -4.00 -3.30
N VAL A 28 6.70 -4.69 -2.19
CA VAL A 28 6.42 -4.08 -0.88
C VAL A 28 7.71 -3.91 -0.06
N PRO A 29 7.90 -2.79 0.66
CA PRO A 29 9.11 -2.49 1.43
C PRO A 29 9.21 -3.26 2.76
N TYR A 30 8.12 -3.87 3.23
CA TYR A 30 8.11 -4.71 4.42
C TYR A 30 7.86 -6.16 4.02
N GLN A 31 8.41 -7.10 4.79
CA GLN A 31 8.06 -8.51 4.74
C GLN A 31 7.03 -8.80 5.83
N TYR A 32 5.93 -9.44 5.43
CA TYR A 32 4.89 -9.91 6.35
C TYR A 32 5.25 -11.27 6.96
N ALA A 33 4.88 -11.46 8.23
CA ALA A 33 4.79 -12.75 8.89
C ALA A 33 3.60 -12.79 9.86
N TYR A 34 3.05 -13.99 10.06
CA TYR A 34 2.03 -14.28 11.07
C TYR A 34 2.64 -15.10 12.21
N SER A 35 2.27 -14.78 13.44
CA SER A 35 2.59 -15.60 14.60
C SER A 35 1.51 -15.48 15.67
N THR A 36 1.68 -16.21 16.77
CA THR A 36 0.81 -16.11 17.95
C THR A 36 1.65 -15.85 19.19
N SER A 37 1.17 -14.98 20.07
CA SER A 37 1.78 -14.66 21.36
C SER A 37 0.71 -14.41 22.40
N SER A 38 1.04 -14.52 23.69
CA SER A 38 0.12 -14.09 24.75
C SER A 38 -0.10 -12.59 24.67
N TYR A 39 -1.37 -12.17 24.63
CA TYR A 39 -1.73 -10.76 24.76
C TYR A 39 -1.83 -10.36 26.24
N ALA A 40 -1.26 -9.21 26.58
CA ALA A 40 -1.43 -8.59 27.89
C ALA A 40 -1.70 -7.10 27.69
N ASN A 41 -2.69 -6.59 28.43
CA ASN A 41 -2.95 -5.15 28.46
C ASN A 41 -1.71 -4.40 28.97
N LEU A 42 -1.58 -3.12 28.57
CA LEU A 42 -0.59 -2.25 29.17
C LEU A 42 -0.84 -2.11 30.68
N GLY A 43 0.26 -2.01 31.44
CA GLY A 43 0.23 -1.82 32.89
C GLY A 43 -0.23 -0.42 33.29
N SER A 44 0.00 -0.06 34.55
CA SER A 44 -0.41 1.26 35.08
C SER A 44 0.43 2.43 34.55
N ASN A 45 1.67 2.19 34.12
CA ASN A 45 2.56 3.22 33.61
C ASN A 45 2.34 3.46 32.11
N THR A 46 1.26 4.19 31.79
CA THR A 46 0.86 4.54 30.42
C THR A 46 0.60 6.04 30.30
N THR A 47 0.88 6.60 29.13
CA THR A 47 0.41 7.93 28.74
C THR A 47 -0.94 7.80 28.02
N LEU A 48 -1.96 8.49 28.50
CA LEU A 48 -3.27 8.54 27.84
C LEU A 48 -3.19 9.36 26.56
N ILE A 49 -3.70 8.82 25.45
CA ILE A 49 -3.91 9.58 24.20
C ILE A 49 -5.38 10.01 24.13
N LEU A 50 -6.30 9.07 24.34
CA LEU A 50 -7.74 9.33 24.27
C LEU A 50 -8.48 8.47 25.30
N GLY A 51 -9.38 9.09 26.08
CA GLY A 51 -10.18 8.43 27.10
C GLY A 51 -11.60 8.09 26.63
N ASN A 52 -12.45 7.67 27.55
CA ASN A 52 -13.86 7.34 27.29
C ASN A 52 -14.76 8.59 27.31
N THR A 53 -14.55 9.47 26.33
CA THR A 53 -15.23 10.77 26.23
C THR A 53 -16.36 10.80 25.20
N GLY A 54 -16.83 9.65 24.73
CA GLY A 54 -17.88 9.52 23.73
C GLY A 54 -17.42 9.90 22.32
N TRP A 55 -16.16 9.61 21.97
CA TRP A 55 -15.64 9.90 20.64
C TRP A 55 -16.15 8.92 19.58
N ASP A 56 -16.20 9.42 18.36
CA ASP A 56 -16.53 8.73 17.11
C ASP A 56 -15.81 9.51 15.99
N ASP A 57 -15.31 8.84 14.95
CA ASP A 57 -14.63 9.47 13.80
C ASP A 57 -13.57 10.55 14.17
N THR A 58 -12.78 10.31 15.23
CA THR A 58 -11.91 11.34 15.81
C THR A 58 -10.45 11.14 15.41
N LEU A 59 -9.81 12.22 14.95
CA LEU A 59 -8.37 12.29 14.72
C LEU A 59 -7.68 13.02 15.88
N VAL A 60 -6.64 12.41 16.46
CA VAL A 60 -5.91 12.96 17.61
C VAL A 60 -4.41 13.00 17.32
N HIS A 61 -3.82 14.17 17.51
CA HIS A 61 -2.37 14.32 17.51
C HIS A 61 -1.79 13.99 18.89
N PHE A 62 -0.65 13.30 18.90
CA PHE A 62 0.05 12.98 20.13
C PHE A 62 1.56 13.00 19.91
N SER A 63 2.32 12.95 21.00
CA SER A 63 3.78 12.93 20.95
C SER A 63 4.32 11.70 21.68
N LEU A 64 5.24 11.01 21.02
CA LEU A 64 6.15 10.07 21.67
C LEU A 64 7.38 10.84 22.24
N PRO A 65 8.14 10.25 23.17
CA PRO A 65 9.39 10.84 23.64
C PRO A 65 10.32 11.23 22.49
N THR A 66 10.93 12.42 22.57
CA THR A 66 11.72 13.01 21.47
C THR A 66 12.97 12.22 21.11
N ASP A 67 13.43 11.35 22.02
CA ASP A 67 14.56 10.48 21.81
C ASP A 67 14.18 9.12 21.21
N PHE A 68 12.88 8.79 21.07
CA PHE A 68 12.41 7.54 20.44
C PHE A 68 12.60 7.59 18.92
N ASN A 69 13.56 6.83 18.42
CA ASN A 69 13.94 6.85 17.01
C ASN A 69 13.27 5.72 16.21
N PHE A 70 12.14 6.01 15.59
CA PHE A 70 11.47 5.11 14.67
C PHE A 70 11.48 5.67 13.25
N LYS A 71 11.70 4.80 12.26
CA LYS A 71 11.61 5.16 10.85
C LYS A 71 10.49 4.38 10.17
N TYR A 72 9.79 5.06 9.26
CA TYR A 72 8.83 4.43 8.37
C TYR A 72 9.30 4.60 6.93
N GLN A 73 9.47 3.49 6.21
CA GLN A 73 10.03 3.49 4.84
C GLN A 73 11.42 4.16 4.77
N GLY A 74 12.22 4.01 5.83
CA GLY A 74 13.55 4.60 5.95
C GLY A 74 13.58 6.08 6.36
N ALA A 75 12.44 6.76 6.41
CA ALA A 75 12.34 8.15 6.85
C ALA A 75 12.02 8.24 8.36
N PRO A 76 12.68 9.13 9.14
CA PRO A 76 12.41 9.30 10.56
C PRO A 76 10.99 9.83 10.78
N VAL A 77 10.28 9.29 11.76
CA VAL A 77 8.95 9.75 12.16
C VAL A 77 9.06 10.72 13.34
N THR A 78 8.57 11.94 13.17
CA THR A 78 8.63 13.02 14.17
C THR A 78 7.26 13.60 14.51
N ASN A 79 6.24 13.38 13.68
CA ASN A 79 4.87 13.79 13.94
C ASN A 79 3.93 12.57 13.93
N TRP A 80 3.06 12.50 14.93
CA TRP A 80 2.17 11.38 15.15
C TRP A 80 0.73 11.87 15.28
N ALA A 81 -0.16 11.20 14.56
CA ALA A 81 -1.59 11.26 14.82
C ALA A 81 -2.18 9.85 14.76
N LEU A 82 -3.34 9.67 15.35
CA LEU A 82 -4.14 8.46 15.21
C LEU A 82 -5.59 8.82 14.92
N ASP A 83 -6.28 7.94 14.21
CA ASP A 83 -7.73 7.96 14.14
C ASP A 83 -8.33 6.94 15.10
N THR A 84 -9.61 7.11 15.41
CA THR A 84 -10.36 6.15 16.22
C THR A 84 -10.66 4.85 15.49
N TYR A 85 -10.44 4.79 14.18
CA TYR A 85 -10.55 3.54 13.42
C TYR A 85 -9.39 2.58 13.66
N GLY A 86 -8.32 2.98 14.37
CA GLY A 86 -7.15 2.13 14.63
C GLY A 86 -5.96 2.40 13.71
N GLY A 87 -6.01 3.50 12.96
CA GLY A 87 -4.97 3.98 12.07
C GLY A 87 -3.94 4.87 12.76
N LEU A 88 -2.67 4.81 12.31
CA LEU A 88 -1.63 5.78 12.68
C LEU A 88 -1.15 6.58 11.47
N PHE A 89 -1.16 7.90 11.61
CA PHE A 89 -0.67 8.89 10.66
C PHE A 89 0.73 9.33 11.08
N LEU A 90 1.68 9.23 10.16
CA LEU A 90 3.11 9.44 10.43
C LEU A 90 3.63 10.63 9.62
N ASN A 91 4.24 11.64 10.22
CA ASN A 91 4.76 12.82 9.51
C ASN A 91 3.72 13.59 8.68
N GLY A 92 2.46 13.62 9.14
CA GLY A 92 1.39 14.20 8.33
C GLY A 92 1.17 13.43 7.03
N PHE A 93 1.35 12.09 7.06
CA PHE A 93 0.96 11.18 5.99
C PHE A 93 -0.52 11.37 5.68
N ASP A 94 -0.80 12.32 4.80
CA ASP A 94 -2.10 12.60 4.22
C ASP A 94 -1.95 12.23 2.75
N THR A 95 -2.18 10.96 2.46
CA THR A 95 -2.41 10.57 1.07
C THR A 95 -3.76 11.14 0.70
N VAL A 96 -3.92 11.48 -0.57
CA VAL A 96 -5.15 11.87 -1.29
C VAL A 96 -6.48 11.21 -0.82
N PHE A 97 -6.47 10.18 0.03
CA PHE A 97 -7.60 9.41 0.56
C PHE A 97 -7.86 9.57 2.07
N GLY A 98 -7.09 10.37 2.82
CA GLY A 98 -7.21 10.44 4.28
C GLY A 98 -6.90 9.11 4.98
N THR A 99 -6.07 8.26 4.37
CA THR A 99 -5.76 6.91 4.87
C THR A 99 -4.49 6.91 5.73
N PRO A 100 -4.48 6.24 6.89
CA PRO A 100 -3.31 6.16 7.76
C PRO A 100 -2.17 5.37 7.11
N ALA A 101 -0.92 5.66 7.55
CA ALA A 101 0.27 4.93 7.12
C ALA A 101 0.28 3.49 7.65
N LEU A 102 -0.19 3.31 8.89
CA LEU A 102 -0.32 2.03 9.56
C LEU A 102 -1.80 1.73 9.74
N LEU A 103 -2.28 0.66 9.10
CA LEU A 103 -3.63 0.13 9.25
C LEU A 103 -3.57 -0.90 10.39
N GLY A 104 -3.64 -0.46 11.66
CA GLY A 104 -3.39 -1.31 12.82
C GLY A 104 -4.22 -2.61 12.83
N ILE A 105 -5.34 -2.60 13.54
CA ILE A 105 -6.45 -3.52 13.24
C ILE A 105 -7.63 -2.62 12.98
N GLN A 106 -7.70 -2.09 11.77
CA GLN A 106 -8.57 -0.99 11.42
C GLN A 106 -10.01 -1.46 11.22
N SER A 107 -10.96 -0.77 11.83
CA SER A 107 -12.40 -0.98 11.68
C SER A 107 -13.15 0.29 12.11
N ASP A 108 -14.46 0.33 11.87
CA ASP A 108 -15.33 1.40 12.32
C ASP A 108 -15.62 1.29 13.83
N TYR A 109 -14.70 1.83 14.65
CA TYR A 109 -14.78 1.78 16.11
C TYR A 109 -15.34 3.06 16.72
N ILE A 110 -16.00 2.90 17.86
CA ILE A 110 -16.56 3.98 18.68
C ILE A 110 -16.15 3.84 20.15
N ASP A 111 -16.28 4.93 20.91
CA ASP A 111 -16.29 4.82 22.36
C ASP A 111 -17.59 4.21 22.86
N ASN A 112 -17.50 3.11 23.62
CA ASN A 112 -18.64 2.48 24.27
C ASN A 112 -18.79 2.89 25.76
N GLY A 113 -18.07 3.94 26.17
CA GLY A 113 -18.00 4.42 27.55
C GLY A 113 -16.93 3.71 28.39
N GLN A 114 -16.20 2.76 27.80
CA GLN A 114 -15.08 2.05 28.43
C GLN A 114 -13.80 2.09 27.60
N SER A 115 -13.83 2.72 26.42
CA SER A 115 -12.71 2.71 25.50
C SER A 115 -11.56 3.56 26.03
N LYS A 116 -10.33 3.09 25.82
CA LYS A 116 -9.11 3.82 26.18
C LYS A 116 -8.03 3.59 25.16
N ILE A 117 -7.44 4.67 24.66
CA ILE A 117 -6.26 4.64 23.80
C ILE A 117 -5.08 5.24 24.57
N SER A 118 -4.02 4.46 24.74
CA SER A 118 -2.84 4.89 25.51
C SER A 118 -1.56 4.25 24.98
N TYR A 119 -0.40 4.77 25.36
CA TYR A 119 0.87 4.17 24.99
C TYR A 119 1.81 3.98 26.19
N ALA A 120 2.75 3.05 26.05
CA ALA A 120 3.86 2.86 26.97
C ALA A 120 5.15 2.56 26.19
N LEU A 121 6.29 2.97 26.75
CA LEU A 121 7.61 2.63 26.25
C LEU A 121 8.26 1.60 27.17
N THR A 122 8.96 0.64 26.58
CA THR A 122 9.71 -0.39 27.29
C THR A 122 11.07 -0.60 26.62
N GLY A 123 12.05 -1.11 27.37
CA GLY A 123 13.41 -1.35 26.87
C GLY A 123 14.37 -0.16 27.09
N THR A 124 15.56 -0.25 26.50
CA THR A 124 16.62 0.75 26.61
C THR A 124 16.76 1.56 25.32
N PRO A 125 17.15 2.85 25.37
CA PRO A 125 17.34 3.69 24.19
C PRO A 125 18.15 2.99 23.09
N GLY A 126 17.67 3.09 21.84
CA GLY A 126 18.20 2.38 20.68
C GLY A 126 17.57 1.01 20.42
N SER A 127 16.76 0.50 21.37
CA SER A 127 16.09 -0.80 21.30
C SER A 127 14.72 -0.81 22.00
N ARG A 128 14.15 0.38 22.25
CA ARG A 128 12.84 0.49 22.89
C ARG A 128 11.72 -0.03 21.99
N ILE A 129 10.63 -0.39 22.64
CA ILE A 129 9.37 -0.68 21.98
C ILE A 129 8.35 0.31 22.51
N THR A 130 7.75 1.08 21.62
CA THR A 130 6.52 1.82 21.91
C THR A 130 5.34 0.92 21.62
N LYS A 131 4.47 0.74 22.60
CA LYS A 131 3.23 -0.04 22.47
C LYS A 131 2.06 0.92 22.60
N ILE A 132 1.26 1.06 21.55
CA ILE A 132 0.04 1.86 21.54
C ILE A 132 -1.13 0.89 21.66
N GLU A 133 -1.89 0.99 22.73
CA GLU A 133 -3.03 0.11 23.04
C GLU A 133 -4.34 0.81 22.75
N PHE A 134 -5.21 0.10 22.03
CA PHE A 134 -6.62 0.39 21.83
C PHE A 134 -7.40 -0.63 22.66
N ARG A 135 -7.99 -0.20 23.76
CA ARG A 135 -8.63 -1.06 24.75
C ARG A 135 -10.12 -0.83 24.80
N ASN A 136 -10.88 -1.92 24.87
CA ASN A 136 -12.33 -1.96 25.01
C ASN A 136 -13.08 -1.16 23.93
N MET A 137 -12.53 -1.09 22.73
CA MET A 137 -13.12 -0.36 21.62
C MET A 137 -14.49 -0.94 21.27
N GLY A 138 -15.53 -0.12 21.20
CA GLY A 138 -16.82 -0.52 20.64
C GLY A 138 -16.80 -0.48 19.12
N PHE A 139 -17.86 -0.96 18.49
CA PHE A 139 -18.06 -0.86 17.03
C PHE A 139 -19.30 -0.02 16.73
N TYR A 140 -19.26 0.82 15.70
CA TYR A 140 -20.37 1.72 15.33
C TYR A 140 -21.68 0.94 15.12
N ASN A 141 -21.63 -0.13 14.32
CA ASN A 141 -22.75 -1.04 14.06
C ASN A 141 -22.83 -2.21 15.07
N GLY A 142 -22.13 -2.11 16.20
CA GLY A 142 -22.04 -3.17 17.19
C GLY A 142 -23.09 -3.10 18.28
N THR A 143 -23.17 -4.16 19.07
CA THR A 143 -23.91 -4.20 20.33
C THR A 143 -23.03 -3.73 21.48
N ALA A 144 -23.63 -3.45 22.65
CA ALA A 144 -22.88 -3.10 23.87
C ALA A 144 -21.95 -4.22 24.38
N ALA A 145 -22.14 -5.47 23.92
CA ALA A 145 -21.25 -6.58 24.24
C ALA A 145 -20.04 -6.66 23.29
N ASP A 146 -20.10 -5.99 22.14
CA ASP A 146 -19.05 -6.05 21.14
C ASP A 146 -17.88 -5.16 21.55
N SER A 147 -16.69 -5.75 21.49
CA SER A 147 -15.46 -5.11 21.92
C SER A 147 -14.26 -5.59 21.13
N ALA A 148 -13.32 -4.70 20.88
CA ALA A 148 -12.01 -4.99 20.36
C ALA A 148 -10.90 -4.50 21.30
N ASN A 149 -9.85 -5.30 21.39
CA ASN A 149 -8.62 -4.93 22.07
C ASN A 149 -7.46 -5.25 21.14
N PHE A 150 -6.56 -4.31 20.95
CA PHE A 150 -5.34 -4.56 20.20
C PHE A 150 -4.23 -3.58 20.56
N GLN A 151 -3.01 -3.93 20.17
CA GLN A 151 -1.85 -3.07 20.33
C GLN A 151 -1.09 -2.94 19.01
N VAL A 152 -0.58 -1.74 18.74
CA VAL A 152 0.41 -1.46 17.71
C VAL A 152 1.77 -1.28 18.37
N TRP A 153 2.73 -2.14 18.02
CA TRP A 153 4.09 -2.11 18.55
C TRP A 153 5.05 -1.57 17.51
N LEU A 154 5.84 -0.58 17.90
CA LEU A 154 6.83 0.08 17.07
C LEU A 154 8.21 -0.13 17.70
N TYR A 155 9.11 -0.78 16.97
CA TYR A 155 10.42 -1.17 17.48
C TYR A 155 11.49 -0.15 17.05
N GLU A 156 12.11 0.51 18.01
CA GLU A 156 13.27 1.37 17.80
C GLU A 156 14.45 0.55 17.27
N GLY A 157 15.22 1.11 16.34
CA GLY A 157 16.44 0.51 15.78
C GLY A 157 16.21 -0.55 14.70
N THR A 158 15.15 -1.36 14.80
CA THR A 158 14.77 -2.34 13.76
C THR A 158 13.67 -1.84 12.83
N ASP A 159 12.94 -0.79 13.24
CA ASP A 159 11.81 -0.21 12.51
C ASP A 159 10.69 -1.24 12.19
N LYS A 160 10.69 -2.37 12.93
CA LYS A 160 9.67 -3.42 12.86
C LYS A 160 8.36 -2.89 13.43
N ILE A 161 7.26 -3.32 12.81
CA ILE A 161 5.89 -3.00 13.22
C ILE A 161 5.18 -4.30 13.52
N GLU A 162 4.45 -4.36 14.64
CA GLU A 162 3.59 -5.50 14.96
C GLU A 162 2.21 -5.05 15.38
N TYR A 163 1.20 -5.82 14.99
CA TYR A 163 -0.17 -5.66 15.46
C TYR A 163 -0.54 -6.89 16.27
N HIS A 164 -0.89 -6.69 17.54
CA HIS A 164 -1.23 -7.74 18.48
C HIS A 164 -2.72 -7.67 18.78
N ALA A 165 -3.47 -8.68 18.34
CA ALA A 165 -4.89 -8.80 18.67
C ALA A 165 -5.06 -9.34 20.09
N GLY A 166 -5.86 -8.65 20.89
CA GLY A 166 -6.24 -9.07 22.22
C GLY A 166 -7.58 -9.79 22.26
N PRO A 167 -8.11 -10.07 23.46
CA PRO A 167 -9.46 -10.58 23.62
C PRO A 167 -10.47 -9.62 22.99
N GLY A 168 -11.42 -10.15 22.24
CA GLY A 168 -12.50 -9.37 21.66
C GLY A 168 -13.77 -10.19 21.62
N HIS A 169 -14.89 -9.51 21.48
CA HIS A 169 -16.19 -10.12 21.22
C HIS A 169 -16.83 -9.40 20.05
N THR A 170 -17.31 -10.17 19.08
CA THR A 170 -18.08 -9.63 17.95
C THR A 170 -19.27 -10.51 17.68
N THR A 171 -20.45 -9.89 17.60
CA THR A 171 -21.69 -10.52 17.15
C THR A 171 -21.45 -11.21 15.80
N PRO A 172 -21.97 -12.43 15.59
CA PRO A 172 -21.80 -13.15 14.34
C PRO A 172 -22.23 -12.31 13.13
N GLY A 173 -21.36 -12.23 12.12
CA GLY A 173 -21.62 -11.46 10.91
C GLY A 173 -21.21 -9.99 10.97
N MET A 174 -20.61 -9.53 12.08
CA MET A 174 -20.09 -8.15 12.24
C MET A 174 -19.27 -7.68 11.03
N PHE A 175 -18.48 -8.56 10.45
CA PHE A 175 -17.57 -8.26 9.34
C PHE A 175 -17.95 -9.02 8.06
N ASP A 176 -19.18 -9.51 7.94
CA ASP A 176 -19.62 -10.23 6.73
C ASP A 176 -19.77 -9.25 5.55
N PRO A 177 -18.90 -9.32 4.53
CA PRO A 177 -18.99 -8.43 3.38
C PRO A 177 -20.26 -8.67 2.55
N GLY A 178 -20.89 -9.83 2.66
CA GLY A 178 -22.14 -10.17 1.97
C GLY A 178 -23.38 -9.50 2.54
N ASN A 179 -23.29 -8.87 3.71
CA ASN A 179 -24.41 -8.25 4.41
C ASN A 179 -24.13 -6.81 4.88
N ASN A 180 -23.24 -6.09 4.18
CA ASN A 180 -22.78 -4.75 4.55
C ASN A 180 -22.20 -4.69 5.98
N GLY A 181 -21.52 -5.76 6.42
CA GLY A 181 -20.77 -5.74 7.68
C GLY A 181 -19.64 -4.73 7.67
N ASN A 182 -19.11 -4.41 8.86
CA ASN A 182 -17.95 -3.55 9.02
C ASN A 182 -16.74 -4.14 8.26
N VAL A 183 -15.89 -3.25 7.75
CA VAL A 183 -14.65 -3.68 7.09
C VAL A 183 -13.55 -3.78 8.15
N LEU A 184 -12.80 -4.88 8.13
CA LEU A 184 -11.60 -5.04 8.95
C LEU A 184 -10.36 -5.09 8.06
N LEU A 185 -9.41 -4.18 8.30
CA LEU A 185 -8.14 -4.08 7.58
C LEU A 185 -6.97 -4.16 8.54
N VAL A 186 -5.93 -4.89 8.14
CA VAL A 186 -4.68 -5.00 8.88
C VAL A 186 -3.56 -4.83 7.86
N GLY A 187 -2.61 -3.92 8.08
CA GLY A 187 -1.57 -3.70 7.11
C GLY A 187 -0.90 -2.34 7.13
N LEU A 188 -0.30 -2.02 5.99
CA LEU A 188 0.49 -0.83 5.77
C LEU A 188 0.05 -0.15 4.48
N THR A 189 0.23 1.16 4.45
CA THR A 189 0.05 1.95 3.24
C THR A 189 1.33 2.68 2.88
N TYR A 190 1.62 2.74 1.59
CA TYR A 190 2.80 3.40 1.05
C TYR A 190 2.42 4.45 0.01
N ASN A 191 3.04 5.62 0.14
CA ASN A 191 3.08 6.58 -0.95
C ASN A 191 3.69 5.90 -2.17
N VAL A 192 2.90 5.77 -3.22
CA VAL A 192 3.43 5.53 -4.55
C VAL A 192 3.55 6.90 -5.20
N HIS A 193 4.72 7.22 -5.76
CA HIS A 193 5.01 8.53 -6.37
C HIS A 193 4.26 8.76 -7.70
N ILE A 194 3.00 8.36 -7.74
CA ILE A 194 2.02 8.58 -8.79
C ILE A 194 0.86 9.35 -8.15
N THR A 195 0.37 10.38 -8.82
CA THR A 195 -0.76 11.17 -8.34
C THR A 195 -2.00 10.28 -8.16
N ASP A 196 -2.73 10.49 -7.07
CA ASP A 196 -4.01 9.84 -6.77
C ASP A 196 -3.97 8.31 -6.65
N SER A 197 -2.86 7.74 -6.19
CA SER A 197 -2.78 6.30 -5.88
C SER A 197 -1.98 6.02 -4.61
N LEU A 198 -2.21 4.83 -4.06
CA LEU A 198 -1.61 4.32 -2.83
C LEU A 198 -1.27 2.84 -3.02
N LEU A 199 -0.12 2.37 -2.53
CA LEU A 199 0.11 0.93 -2.40
C LEU A 199 -0.37 0.47 -1.03
N LEU A 200 -1.40 -0.37 -1.02
CA LEU A 200 -1.86 -1.07 0.17
C LEU A 200 -1.14 -2.42 0.24
N HIS A 201 -0.59 -2.74 1.40
CA HIS A 201 -0.01 -4.03 1.72
C HIS A 201 -0.70 -4.54 2.98
N THR A 202 -1.65 -5.43 2.78
CA THR A 202 -2.58 -5.85 3.83
C THR A 202 -2.47 -7.34 4.09
N VAL A 203 -3.05 -7.75 5.21
CA VAL A 203 -3.26 -9.14 5.53
C VAL A 203 -4.65 -9.52 5.06
N ARG A 204 -4.70 -10.47 4.13
CA ARG A 204 -5.94 -11.15 3.77
C ARG A 204 -6.11 -12.37 4.66
N TYR A 205 -7.33 -12.60 5.16
CA TYR A 205 -7.69 -13.88 5.74
C TYR A 205 -8.69 -14.60 4.85
N ARG A 206 -8.41 -15.86 4.50
CA ARG A 206 -9.33 -16.71 3.74
C ARG A 206 -9.11 -18.17 4.09
N SER A 207 -10.20 -18.93 4.23
CA SER A 207 -10.15 -20.38 4.48
C SER A 207 -9.27 -20.77 5.68
N GLY A 208 -9.29 -19.97 6.75
CA GLY A 208 -8.54 -20.27 7.98
C GLY A 208 -7.08 -19.81 7.99
N ALA A 209 -6.62 -19.10 6.96
CA ALA A 209 -5.23 -18.70 6.82
C ALA A 209 -5.08 -17.19 6.59
N ASN A 210 -4.07 -16.61 7.23
CA ASN A 210 -3.60 -15.25 6.95
C ASN A 210 -2.57 -15.30 5.82
N THR A 211 -2.71 -14.42 4.83
CA THR A 211 -1.82 -14.32 3.67
C THR A 211 -1.44 -12.88 3.40
N ASP A 212 -0.17 -12.67 3.02
CA ASP A 212 0.36 -11.41 2.51
C ASP A 212 -0.33 -11.05 1.18
N THR A 213 -0.85 -9.82 1.06
CA THR A 213 -1.39 -9.29 -0.20
C THR A 213 -1.01 -7.83 -0.39
N ALA A 214 -0.80 -7.42 -1.63
CA ALA A 214 -0.51 -6.03 -1.97
C ALA A 214 -1.14 -5.60 -3.28
N LEU A 215 -1.65 -4.37 -3.33
CA LEU A 215 -2.34 -3.79 -4.47
C LEU A 215 -2.08 -2.27 -4.52
N VAL A 216 -1.89 -1.76 -5.73
CA VAL A 216 -1.96 -0.31 -5.96
C VAL A 216 -3.42 0.07 -6.15
N ALA A 217 -3.98 0.80 -5.18
CA ALA A 217 -5.31 1.40 -5.30
C ALA A 217 -5.18 2.81 -5.90
N SER A 218 -6.15 3.21 -6.73
CA SER A 218 -6.22 4.56 -7.29
C SER A 218 -7.57 5.19 -7.01
N ARG A 219 -7.64 6.53 -7.01
CA ARG A 219 -8.89 7.28 -6.74
C ARG A 219 -9.93 7.11 -7.84
N ASN A 220 -9.54 6.52 -8.96
CA ASN A 220 -10.44 6.27 -10.06
C ASN A 220 -10.88 4.79 -10.12
N ASN A 221 -10.28 3.91 -9.31
CA ASN A 221 -10.65 2.51 -9.15
C ASN A 221 -11.26 2.26 -7.76
N HIS A 222 -12.42 2.86 -7.50
CA HIS A 222 -13.21 2.68 -6.28
C HIS A 222 -14.18 1.49 -6.36
N LEU A 223 -13.90 0.49 -7.19
CA LEU A 223 -14.80 -0.64 -7.28
C LEU A 223 -14.51 -1.57 -6.10
N TRP A 224 -15.53 -1.88 -5.30
CA TRP A 224 -15.45 -2.81 -4.17
C TRP A 224 -14.78 -4.13 -4.56
N GLU A 225 -14.94 -4.57 -5.81
CA GLU A 225 -14.27 -5.74 -6.38
C GLU A 225 -12.73 -5.70 -6.36
N ASP A 226 -12.11 -4.51 -6.36
CA ASP A 226 -10.65 -4.34 -6.27
C ASP A 226 -10.16 -4.42 -4.81
N ILE A 227 -10.97 -3.99 -3.84
CA ILE A 227 -10.60 -3.90 -2.42
C ILE A 227 -11.09 -5.11 -1.61
N ALA A 228 -12.23 -5.71 -1.96
CA ALA A 228 -12.76 -6.93 -1.33
C ALA A 228 -11.75 -8.08 -1.21
N PRO A 229 -10.83 -8.31 -2.17
CA PRO A 229 -9.78 -9.32 -2.03
C PRO A 229 -8.75 -9.02 -0.93
N MET A 230 -8.67 -7.76 -0.46
CA MET A 230 -7.70 -7.25 0.52
C MET A 230 -8.22 -7.22 1.95
N VAL A 231 -9.54 -7.33 2.12
CA VAL A 231 -10.19 -7.29 3.42
C VAL A 231 -9.86 -8.56 4.20
N TYR A 232 -9.82 -8.42 5.52
CA TYR A 232 -9.87 -9.56 6.43
C TYR A 232 -11.26 -10.20 6.34
N ASP A 233 -11.47 -10.94 5.24
CA ASP A 233 -12.74 -11.52 4.77
C ASP A 233 -13.17 -12.68 5.67
N THR A 234 -13.61 -12.31 6.87
CA THR A 234 -14.03 -13.24 7.91
C THR A 234 -15.22 -12.63 8.62
N ALA A 235 -16.12 -13.46 9.13
CA ALA A 235 -17.21 -12.98 9.98
C ALA A 235 -16.76 -12.69 11.43
N VAL A 236 -15.45 -12.71 11.74
CA VAL A 236 -14.92 -12.72 13.11
C VAL A 236 -13.73 -11.78 13.30
N TYR A 237 -13.57 -11.26 14.51
CA TYR A 237 -12.37 -10.50 14.86
C TYR A 237 -11.13 -11.42 14.89
N PRO A 238 -9.90 -10.92 14.62
CA PRO A 238 -8.68 -11.69 14.81
C PRO A 238 -8.62 -12.36 16.19
N ALA A 239 -8.21 -13.63 16.22
CA ALA A 239 -8.16 -14.40 17.46
C ALA A 239 -7.22 -13.76 18.49
N ASN A 240 -7.59 -13.87 19.78
CA ASN A 240 -6.75 -13.42 20.88
C ASN A 240 -5.34 -14.02 20.78
N GLY A 241 -4.33 -13.15 20.80
CA GLY A 241 -2.93 -13.52 20.66
C GLY A 241 -2.42 -13.60 19.23
N ALA A 242 -3.24 -13.31 18.21
CA ALA A 242 -2.76 -13.17 16.84
C ALA A 242 -1.78 -12.00 16.73
N VAL A 243 -0.65 -12.23 16.06
CA VAL A 243 0.38 -11.21 15.83
C VAL A 243 0.69 -11.10 14.34
N PHE A 244 0.46 -9.92 13.79
CA PHE A 244 0.78 -9.55 12.42
C PHE A 244 2.09 -8.76 12.42
N VAL A 245 3.13 -9.29 11.79
CA VAL A 245 4.49 -8.73 11.84
C VAL A 245 4.87 -8.16 10.49
N PHE A 246 5.33 -6.90 10.47
CA PHE A 246 5.88 -6.24 9.30
C PHE A 246 7.32 -5.83 9.59
N THR A 247 8.27 -6.53 8.97
CA THR A 247 9.70 -6.26 9.14
C THR A 247 10.21 -5.51 7.91
N PRO A 248 10.88 -4.34 8.04
CA PRO A 248 11.50 -3.68 6.90
C PRO A 248 12.45 -4.63 6.18
N LYS A 249 12.36 -4.69 4.85
CA LYS A 249 13.31 -5.46 4.05
C LYS A 249 14.65 -4.74 4.06
N THR A 250 15.68 -5.38 4.60
CA THR A 250 17.05 -4.86 4.50
C THR A 250 17.45 -4.85 3.03
N GLY A 251 17.81 -3.67 2.49
CA GLY A 251 18.26 -3.52 1.10
C GLY A 251 17.22 -2.97 0.12
N THR A 252 15.99 -2.66 0.55
CA THR A 252 15.10 -1.82 -0.26
C THR A 252 15.40 -0.35 -0.02
N THR A 253 16.53 0.12 -0.56
CA THR A 253 16.54 1.49 -1.06
C THR A 253 15.31 1.63 -1.95
N LEU A 254 14.49 2.66 -1.73
CA LEU A 254 13.61 3.16 -2.79
C LEU A 254 14.46 3.15 -4.06
N ARG A 255 14.15 2.24 -4.99
CA ARG A 255 14.83 2.27 -6.27
C ARG A 255 14.27 3.53 -6.90
N GLU A 256 15.00 4.64 -6.73
CA GLU A 256 14.88 5.78 -7.63
C GLU A 256 14.75 5.15 -9.01
N VAL A 257 13.66 5.44 -9.73
CA VAL A 257 13.60 5.08 -11.13
C VAL A 257 14.68 5.95 -11.77
N THR A 258 15.91 5.47 -11.69
CA THR A 258 17.08 6.15 -12.21
C THR A 258 16.78 6.33 -13.67
N SER A 259 16.50 7.59 -14.02
CA SER A 259 16.28 7.97 -15.41
C SER A 259 17.40 7.35 -16.23
N LEU A 260 17.02 6.54 -17.20
CA LEU A 260 17.90 5.84 -18.13
C LEU A 260 18.46 6.83 -19.14
N ILE A 261 17.69 7.89 -19.43
CA ILE A 261 18.04 8.94 -20.37
C ILE A 261 18.80 10.05 -19.63
N SER A 262 20.04 10.31 -20.05
CA SER A 262 20.78 11.47 -19.58
C SER A 262 20.26 12.76 -20.20
N LYS A 263 20.17 12.81 -21.54
CA LYS A 263 19.76 14.00 -22.31
C LYS A 263 19.14 13.60 -23.66
N VAL A 264 18.23 14.43 -24.16
CA VAL A 264 17.76 14.40 -25.56
C VAL A 264 17.96 15.80 -26.15
N MET A 265 18.85 15.92 -27.14
CA MET A 265 19.27 17.22 -27.67
C MET A 265 19.51 17.17 -29.18
N PRO A 266 19.23 18.26 -29.93
CA PRO A 266 18.50 19.44 -29.47
C PRO A 266 17.02 19.10 -29.23
N ASN A 267 16.34 19.87 -28.38
CA ASN A 267 14.89 19.80 -28.23
C ASN A 267 14.39 21.20 -27.89
N PRO A 268 13.75 21.94 -28.82
CA PRO A 268 13.28 21.51 -30.14
C PRO A 268 14.37 21.11 -31.15
N ALA A 269 14.03 20.24 -32.11
CA ALA A 269 14.94 19.72 -33.13
C ALA A 269 14.42 19.97 -34.55
N THR A 270 15.36 20.15 -35.49
CA THR A 270 15.05 20.21 -36.93
C THR A 270 15.13 18.82 -37.53
N ASP A 271 16.29 18.29 -37.90
CA ASP A 271 16.32 17.00 -38.63
C ASP A 271 16.64 15.79 -37.76
N ASN A 272 17.33 15.96 -36.64
CA ASN A 272 17.78 14.86 -35.79
C ASN A 272 17.72 15.25 -34.31
N ILE A 273 17.58 14.24 -33.46
CA ILE A 273 17.86 14.31 -32.03
C ILE A 273 18.97 13.33 -31.69
N THR A 274 19.82 13.69 -30.75
CA THR A 274 20.75 12.79 -30.06
C THR A 274 20.12 12.34 -28.76
N LEU A 275 19.89 11.03 -28.63
CA LEU A 275 19.56 10.39 -27.37
C LEU A 275 20.87 9.99 -26.67
N GLN A 276 21.07 10.51 -25.46
CA GLN A 276 22.18 10.12 -24.60
C GLN A 276 21.65 9.40 -23.37
N LEU A 277 22.09 8.16 -23.16
CA LEU A 277 21.74 7.29 -22.03
C LEU A 277 22.78 7.43 -20.91
N LYS A 278 22.36 7.22 -19.66
CA LYS A 278 23.29 7.21 -18.51
C LYS A 278 24.19 5.98 -18.48
N HIS A 279 23.74 4.86 -19.07
CA HIS A 279 24.44 3.59 -19.12
C HIS A 279 24.31 2.95 -20.51
N MET A 280 25.13 1.94 -20.78
CA MET A 280 25.00 1.14 -22.01
C MET A 280 23.63 0.43 -22.06
N PRO A 281 22.95 0.43 -23.21
CA PRO A 281 21.66 -0.23 -23.37
C PRO A 281 21.79 -1.75 -23.22
N LEU A 282 20.78 -2.39 -22.62
CA LEU A 282 20.72 -3.85 -22.53
C LEU A 282 20.29 -4.46 -23.87
N ALA A 283 20.52 -5.77 -24.03
CA ALA A 283 20.05 -6.49 -25.20
C ALA A 283 18.52 -6.33 -25.36
N GLY A 284 18.10 -5.95 -26.57
CA GLY A 284 16.69 -5.70 -26.89
C GLY A 284 16.16 -4.32 -26.50
N ALA A 285 17.00 -3.40 -26.01
CA ALA A 285 16.59 -2.03 -25.74
C ALA A 285 16.13 -1.32 -27.01
N SER A 286 15.07 -0.54 -26.92
CA SER A 286 14.47 0.15 -28.06
C SER A 286 14.00 1.56 -27.74
N VAL A 287 13.89 2.36 -28.79
CA VAL A 287 13.26 3.67 -28.78
C VAL A 287 12.07 3.65 -29.73
N THR A 288 10.95 4.17 -29.25
CA THR A 288 9.75 4.47 -30.03
C THR A 288 9.50 5.97 -30.01
N ILE A 289 9.22 6.57 -31.16
CA ILE A 289 8.65 7.92 -31.24
C ILE A 289 7.20 7.77 -31.70
N SER A 290 6.27 8.39 -30.98
CA SER A 290 4.84 8.37 -31.30
C SER A 290 4.26 9.78 -31.38
N THR A 291 3.19 9.93 -32.17
CA THR A 291 2.37 11.15 -32.16
C THR A 291 1.58 11.26 -30.86
N LEU A 292 0.95 12.41 -30.62
CA LEU A 292 0.04 12.59 -29.48
C LEU A 292 -1.22 11.70 -29.55
N ALA A 293 -1.56 11.18 -30.73
CA ALA A 293 -2.62 10.19 -30.91
C ALA A 293 -2.15 8.74 -30.65
N GLY A 294 -0.89 8.55 -30.21
CA GLY A 294 -0.32 7.24 -29.93
C GLY A 294 0.19 6.47 -31.16
N GLN A 295 0.11 7.05 -32.36
CA GLN A 295 0.64 6.41 -33.57
C GLN A 295 2.17 6.37 -33.52
N GLN A 296 2.75 5.17 -33.58
CA GLN A 296 4.19 4.98 -33.69
C GLN A 296 4.69 5.44 -35.08
N VAL A 297 5.62 6.40 -35.09
CA VAL A 297 6.23 6.94 -36.31
C VAL A 297 7.70 6.56 -36.45
N VAL A 298 8.37 6.21 -35.35
CA VAL A 298 9.72 5.63 -35.35
C VAL A 298 9.77 4.49 -34.35
N HIS A 299 10.42 3.39 -34.69
CA HIS A 299 10.83 2.35 -33.74
C HIS A 299 12.17 1.77 -34.15
N ARG A 300 13.13 1.72 -33.21
CA ARG A 300 14.49 1.23 -33.46
C ARG A 300 15.06 0.57 -32.21
N PHE A 301 15.87 -0.47 -32.41
CA PHE A 301 16.71 -1.01 -31.34
C PHE A 301 17.94 -0.10 -31.13
N ILE A 302 18.37 0.03 -29.87
CA ILE A 302 19.50 0.87 -29.47
C ILE A 302 20.58 -0.02 -28.86
N THR A 303 21.79 0.07 -29.43
CA THR A 303 22.96 -0.72 -28.97
C THR A 303 24.08 0.15 -28.42
N SER A 304 23.94 1.48 -28.50
CA SER A 304 24.95 2.45 -28.06
C SER A 304 24.37 3.44 -27.05
N ALA A 305 25.17 3.85 -26.06
CA ALA A 305 24.75 4.85 -25.06
C ALA A 305 24.47 6.25 -25.66
N ARG A 306 24.99 6.52 -26.86
CA ARG A 306 24.67 7.71 -27.64
C ARG A 306 24.15 7.27 -29.00
N THR A 307 22.98 7.75 -29.40
CA THR A 307 22.38 7.41 -30.70
C THR A 307 21.67 8.62 -31.29
N ASP A 308 21.95 8.88 -32.57
CA ASP A 308 21.24 9.90 -33.34
C ASP A 308 20.01 9.29 -34.02
N ILE A 309 18.87 9.95 -33.87
CA ILE A 309 17.59 9.52 -34.40
C ILE A 309 17.10 10.60 -35.36
N SER A 310 16.89 10.22 -36.61
CA SER A 310 16.40 11.13 -37.63
C SER A 310 14.90 11.36 -37.49
N LEU A 311 14.52 12.63 -37.55
CA LEU A 311 13.17 13.16 -37.57
C LEU A 311 12.83 13.78 -38.94
N HIS A 312 13.71 13.67 -39.93
CA HIS A 312 13.57 14.37 -41.22
C HIS A 312 12.27 14.02 -41.95
N ALA A 313 11.82 12.77 -41.85
CA ALA A 313 10.57 12.30 -42.46
C ALA A 313 9.30 12.69 -41.66
N LEU A 314 9.45 13.32 -40.50
CA LEU A 314 8.33 13.67 -39.62
C LEU A 314 7.88 15.11 -39.87
N ALA A 315 6.56 15.32 -39.88
CA ALA A 315 5.98 16.66 -39.91
C ALA A 315 6.36 17.46 -38.66
N LYS A 316 6.38 18.79 -38.78
CA LYS A 316 6.55 19.70 -37.64
C LYS A 316 5.45 19.45 -36.60
N GLY A 317 5.82 19.37 -35.33
CA GLY A 317 4.87 19.04 -34.27
C GLY A 317 5.49 18.49 -32.99
N VAL A 318 4.62 18.07 -32.07
CA VAL A 318 5.00 17.47 -30.78
C VAL A 318 4.90 15.95 -30.87
N TYR A 319 5.92 15.27 -30.36
CA TYR A 319 5.98 13.82 -30.29
C TYR A 319 6.38 13.36 -28.90
N LEU A 320 6.10 12.08 -28.60
CA LEU A 320 6.56 11.40 -27.40
C LEU A 320 7.65 10.41 -27.80
N LEU A 321 8.82 10.51 -27.18
CA LEU A 321 9.90 9.53 -27.27
C LEU A 321 9.80 8.61 -26.06
N SER A 322 9.71 7.30 -26.29
CA SER A 322 9.73 6.27 -25.26
C SER A 322 10.96 5.39 -25.44
N TYR A 323 11.77 5.27 -24.40
CA TYR A 323 12.91 4.34 -24.33
C TYR A 323 12.54 3.16 -23.42
N VAL A 324 12.79 1.93 -23.88
CA VAL A 324 12.55 0.70 -23.13
C VAL A 324 13.83 -0.11 -23.04
N SER A 325 14.22 -0.51 -21.83
CA SER A 325 15.38 -1.38 -21.60
C SER A 325 15.22 -2.15 -20.30
N GLY A 326 15.45 -3.47 -20.33
CA GLY A 326 15.40 -4.32 -19.13
C GLY A 326 14.07 -4.27 -18.36
N GLY A 327 12.95 -4.12 -19.06
CA GLY A 327 11.60 -4.02 -18.46
C GLY A 327 11.25 -2.62 -17.92
N GLN A 328 12.15 -1.65 -17.96
CA GLN A 328 11.86 -0.26 -17.61
C GLN A 328 11.50 0.55 -18.85
N ARG A 329 10.60 1.52 -18.68
CA ARG A 329 10.19 2.48 -19.72
C ARG A 329 10.33 3.92 -19.20
N GLU A 330 10.95 4.77 -20.00
CA GLU A 330 11.03 6.22 -19.76
C GLU A 330 10.47 6.97 -20.97
N THR A 331 9.68 8.03 -20.74
CA THR A 331 9.02 8.80 -21.81
C THR A 331 9.31 10.28 -21.68
N LEU A 332 9.65 10.92 -22.80
CA LEU A 332 9.97 12.35 -22.90
C LEU A 332 9.20 13.01 -24.05
N LYS A 333 8.85 14.29 -23.88
CA LYS A 333 8.30 15.11 -24.96
C LYS A 333 9.44 15.64 -25.85
N ILE A 334 9.31 15.50 -27.16
CA ILE A 334 10.19 16.13 -28.15
C ILE A 334 9.40 17.02 -29.11
N ILE A 335 10.02 18.08 -29.62
CA ILE A 335 9.40 19.05 -30.54
C ILE A 335 10.19 19.08 -31.85
N LYS A 336 9.52 18.80 -32.97
CA LYS A 336 10.06 18.92 -34.34
C LYS A 336 9.67 20.28 -34.94
N GLN A 337 10.68 21.04 -35.39
CA GLN A 337 10.54 22.33 -36.07
C GLN A 337 10.82 22.26 -37.56
#